data_AF-A0A0F9HU71-F1
#
_entry.id   AF-A0A0F9HU71-F1
#
_cell.length_a   1.000
_cell.length_b   1.000
_cell.length_c   1.000
_cell.angle_alpha   90.00
_cell.angle_beta   90.00
_cell.angle_gamma   90.00
#
_symmetry.space_group_name_H-M   'P 1'
#
loop_
_entity.id
_entity.type
_entity.pdbx_description
1 polymer ?
#
loop_
_entity_poly.entity_id
_entity_poly.type
_entity_poly.pdbx_seq_one_letter_code
_entity_poly.pdbx_strand_id
1 'polypeptide(L)'
;MEEVDQISRYNEAGMQIIRLHELWLKAEVYANRGLLVKWKFILDSVWRELYSDVQRKDNSEKVINDNNKLKKEISECKKMSSLYVALDKRHEFLKEVQDSVGKGAMYKDVDDDAFD
;
A
#
# COMPACT_ATOMS: atom_id res chain seq x y z
N MET A 1 11.38 -24.60 -16.32
CA MET A 1 11.33 -23.14 -16.62
C MET A 1 10.24 -22.49 -15.78
N GLU A 2 9.07 -23.12 -15.63
CA GLU A 2 8.00 -22.72 -14.70
C GLU A 2 8.43 -22.67 -13.23
N GLU A 3 9.20 -23.66 -12.76
CA GLU A 3 9.66 -23.71 -11.36
C GLU A 3 10.54 -22.50 -10.96
N VAL A 4 11.38 -22.02 -11.89
CA VAL A 4 12.22 -20.83 -11.67
C VAL A 4 11.37 -19.55 -11.65
N ASP A 5 10.33 -19.47 -12.48
CA ASP A 5 9.41 -18.33 -12.51
C ASP A 5 8.54 -18.27 -11.24
N GLN A 6 8.08 -19.42 -10.75
CA GLN A 6 7.40 -19.52 -9.46
C GLN A 6 8.30 -19.06 -8.31
N ILE A 7 9.53 -19.60 -8.20
CA ILE A 7 10.50 -19.18 -7.16
C ILE A 7 10.76 -17.67 -7.21
N SER A 8 10.89 -17.10 -8.41
CA SER A 8 11.07 -15.65 -8.60
C SER A 8 9.88 -14.85 -8.07
N ARG A 9 8.65 -15.26 -8.38
CA ARG A 9 7.41 -14.61 -7.90
C ARG A 9 7.26 -14.70 -6.38
N TYR A 10 7.55 -15.87 -5.79
CA TYR A 10 7.54 -16.05 -4.34
C TYR A 10 8.55 -15.13 -3.64
N ASN A 11 9.76 -15.02 -4.19
CA ASN A 11 10.79 -14.13 -3.65
C ASN A 11 10.38 -12.66 -3.73
N GLU A 12 9.81 -12.20 -4.84
CA GLU A 12 9.34 -10.82 -4.96
C GLU A 12 8.20 -10.51 -4.00
N ALA A 13 7.23 -11.41 -3.87
CA ALA A 13 6.14 -11.28 -2.91
C ALA A 13 6.67 -11.17 -1.46
N GLY A 14 7.63 -12.03 -1.09
CA GLY A 14 8.30 -11.97 0.20
C GLY A 14 9.03 -10.65 0.44
N MET A 15 9.77 -10.17 -0.56
CA MET A 15 10.48 -8.89 -0.49
C MET A 15 9.52 -7.70 -0.36
N GLN A 16 8.42 -7.70 -1.10
CA GLN A 16 7.40 -6.66 -1.01
C GLN A 16 6.77 -6.61 0.39
N ILE A 17 6.48 -7.77 0.99
CA ILE A 17 5.97 -7.87 2.37
C ILE A 17 6.95 -7.24 3.36
N ILE A 18 8.25 -7.55 3.23
CA ILE A 18 9.30 -6.99 4.10
C ILE A 18 9.38 -5.46 3.91
N ARG A 19 9.43 -4.97 2.67
CA ARG A 19 9.48 -3.53 2.38
C ARG A 19 8.27 -2.78 2.95
N LEU A 20 7.06 -3.30 2.76
CA LEU A 20 5.84 -2.73 3.32
C LEU A 20 5.87 -2.72 4.85
N HIS A 21 6.32 -3.80 5.47
CA HIS A 21 6.47 -3.87 6.93
C HIS A 21 7.40 -2.78 7.46
N GLU A 22 8.59 -2.61 6.86
CA GLU A 22 9.53 -1.56 7.25
C GLU A 22 8.96 -0.15 7.06
N LEU A 23 8.22 0.08 5.98
CA LEU A 23 7.56 1.36 5.71
C LEU A 23 6.51 1.67 6.78
N TRP A 24 5.73 0.68 7.22
CA TRP A 24 4.76 0.87 8.29
C TRP A 24 5.44 1.18 9.62
N LEU A 25 6.50 0.47 10.00
CA LEU A 25 7.26 0.79 11.21
C LEU A 25 7.77 2.24 11.19
N LYS A 26 8.26 2.72 10.04
CA LYS A 26 8.68 4.12 9.88
C LYS A 26 7.50 5.09 9.97
N ALA A 27 6.35 4.74 9.40
CA ALA A 27 5.13 5.54 9.47
C ALA A 27 4.70 5.74 10.93
N GLU A 28 4.65 4.67 11.72
CA GLU A 28 4.32 4.72 13.15
C GLU A 28 5.29 5.60 13.93
N VAL A 29 6.60 5.44 13.70
CA VAL A 29 7.62 6.27 14.37
C VAL A 29 7.43 7.74 14.04
N TYR A 30 7.13 8.09 12.80
CA TYR A 30 6.93 9.48 12.39
C TYR A 30 5.60 10.06 12.89
N ALA A 31 4.52 9.27 12.89
CA ALA A 31 3.23 9.66 13.45
C ALA A 31 3.36 9.96 14.96
N ASN A 32 3.92 9.02 15.72
CA ASN A 32 4.07 9.13 17.18
C ASN A 32 4.98 10.28 17.63
N ARG A 33 5.91 10.71 16.77
CA ARG A 33 6.83 11.83 17.04
C ARG A 33 6.34 13.17 16.47
N GLY A 34 5.17 13.22 15.83
CA GLY A 34 4.65 14.41 15.18
C GLY A 34 5.48 14.88 13.98
N LEU A 35 6.26 14.00 13.36
CA LEU A 35 7.14 14.30 12.22
C LEU A 35 6.33 14.27 10.90
N LEU A 36 5.35 15.18 10.78
CA LEU A 36 4.28 15.10 9.78
C LEU A 36 4.77 15.10 8.32
N VAL A 37 5.81 15.88 8.01
CA VAL A 37 6.39 15.90 6.66
C VAL A 37 7.03 14.57 6.32
N LYS A 38 7.76 13.95 7.25
CA LYS A 38 8.36 12.63 7.05
C LYS A 38 7.28 11.55 6.96
N TRP A 39 6.26 11.63 7.80
CA TRP A 39 5.11 10.73 7.75
C TRP A 39 4.43 10.78 6.37
N LYS A 40 4.16 11.98 5.84
CA LYS A 40 3.63 12.18 4.48
C LYS A 40 4.46 11.46 3.42
N PHE A 41 5.78 11.62 3.44
CA PHE A 41 6.67 10.97 2.46
C PHE A 41 6.68 9.44 2.60
N ILE A 42 6.54 8.92 3.82
CA ILE A 42 6.42 7.47 4.03
C ILE A 42 5.09 6.94 3.50
N LEU A 43 3.97 7.64 3.72
CA LEU A 43 2.69 7.26 3.12
C LEU A 43 2.73 7.29 1.58
N ASP A 44 3.45 8.24 0.99
CA ASP A 44 3.71 8.23 -0.46
C ASP A 44 4.54 7.01 -0.90
N SER A 45 5.42 6.50 -0.04
CA SER A 45 6.25 5.32 -0.31
C SER A 45 5.45 4.03 -0.17
N VAL A 46 4.61 3.92 0.87
CA VAL A 46 3.63 2.82 1.01
C VAL A 46 2.75 2.73 -0.22
N TRP A 47 2.18 3.86 -0.66
CA TRP A 47 1.35 3.88 -1.86
C TRP A 47 2.09 3.36 -3.10
N ARG A 48 3.38 3.69 -3.29
CA ARG A 48 4.14 3.20 -4.44
C ARG A 48 4.30 1.68 -4.43
N GLU A 49 4.55 1.07 -3.27
CA GLU A 49 4.62 -0.39 -3.14
C GLU A 49 3.27 -1.06 -3.43
N LEU A 50 2.16 -0.45 -2.98
CA LEU A 50 0.80 -0.99 -3.18
C LEU A 50 0.24 -0.73 -4.58
N TYR A 51 0.73 0.29 -5.29
CA TYR A 51 0.10 0.79 -6.52
C TYR A 51 -0.05 -0.29 -7.58
N SER A 52 0.97 -1.13 -7.76
CA SER A 52 0.96 -2.18 -8.77
C SER A 52 -0.12 -3.24 -8.50
N ASP A 53 -0.35 -3.58 -7.23
CA ASP A 53 -1.41 -4.52 -6.84
C ASP A 53 -2.80 -3.89 -6.93
N VAL A 54 -2.90 -2.60 -6.61
CA VAL A 54 -4.15 -1.84 -6.80
C VAL A 54 -4.56 -1.84 -8.27
N GLN A 55 -3.63 -1.61 -9.20
CA GLN A 55 -3.92 -1.59 -10.64
C GLN A 55 -4.50 -2.91 -11.17
N ARG A 56 -4.23 -4.03 -10.50
CA ARG A 56 -4.69 -5.37 -10.90
C ARG A 56 -6.10 -5.71 -10.42
N LYS A 57 -6.72 -4.86 -9.60
CA LYS A 57 -8.09 -5.06 -9.11
C LYS A 57 -9.12 -4.34 -9.98
N ASP A 58 -10.32 -4.90 -10.05
CA ASP A 58 -11.43 -4.33 -10.83
C ASP A 58 -11.88 -2.94 -10.33
N ASN A 59 -11.67 -2.63 -9.05
CA ASN A 59 -12.02 -1.35 -8.42
C ASN A 59 -10.86 -0.34 -8.37
N SER A 60 -9.78 -0.57 -9.15
CA SER A 60 -8.54 0.21 -9.11
C SER A 60 -8.75 1.71 -9.27
N GLU A 61 -9.58 2.14 -10.23
CA GLU A 61 -9.83 3.55 -10.52
C GLU A 61 -10.41 4.29 -9.30
N LYS A 62 -11.35 3.65 -8.58
CA LYS A 62 -11.94 4.23 -7.37
C LYS A 62 -10.87 4.43 -6.30
N VAL A 63 -10.07 3.40 -6.02
CA VAL A 63 -9.01 3.43 -5.01
C VAL A 63 -7.97 4.51 -5.33
N ILE A 64 -7.55 4.61 -6.59
CA ILE A 64 -6.60 5.63 -7.06
C ILE A 64 -7.19 7.03 -6.87
N ASN A 65 -8.45 7.23 -7.24
CA ASN A 65 -9.14 8.52 -7.09
C ASN A 65 -9.28 8.93 -5.63
N ASP A 66 -9.62 8.00 -4.74
CA ASP A 66 -9.77 8.28 -3.31
C ASP A 66 -8.41 8.62 -2.65
N ASN A 67 -7.32 7.92 -3.01
CA ASN A 67 -5.97 8.32 -2.59
C ASN A 67 -5.58 9.72 -3.09
N ASN A 68 -5.92 10.05 -4.34
CA ASN A 68 -5.64 11.38 -4.91
C ASN A 68 -6.41 12.49 -4.19
N LYS A 69 -7.66 12.26 -3.80
CA LYS A 69 -8.44 13.19 -2.97
C LYS A 69 -7.76 13.43 -1.61
N LEU A 70 -7.31 12.36 -0.95
CA LEU A 70 -6.60 12.45 0.33
C LEU A 70 -5.27 13.21 0.19
N LYS A 71 -4.51 12.98 -0.88
CA LYS A 71 -3.29 13.76 -1.18
C LYS A 71 -3.59 15.24 -1.38
N LYS A 72 -4.70 15.58 -2.03
CA LYS A 72 -5.16 16.95 -2.23
C LYS A 72 -5.53 17.59 -0.88
N GLU A 73 -6.35 16.91 -0.06
CA GLU A 73 -6.72 17.36 1.30
C GLU A 73 -5.48 17.67 2.15
N ILE A 74 -4.47 16.78 2.13
CA ILE A 74 -3.19 16.98 2.82
C ILE A 74 -2.46 18.23 2.30
N SER A 75 -2.45 18.46 0.99
CA SER A 75 -1.76 19.61 0.39
C SER A 75 -2.41 20.96 0.69
N GLU A 76 -3.72 20.97 0.95
CA GLU A 76 -4.51 22.17 1.25
C GLU A 76 -4.54 22.51 2.75
N CYS A 77 -4.00 21.64 3.60
CA CYS A 77 -3.92 21.85 5.04
C CYS A 77 -3.04 23.05 5.41
N LYS A 78 -3.62 24.04 6.10
CA LYS A 78 -2.91 25.23 6.58
C LYS A 78 -2.47 25.17 8.04
N LYS A 79 -3.02 24.21 8.81
CA LYS A 79 -2.75 24.05 10.24
C LYS A 79 -2.11 22.69 10.50
N MET A 80 -1.25 22.63 11.51
CA MET A 80 -0.58 21.38 11.90
C MET A 80 -1.59 20.33 12.37
N SER A 81 -2.62 20.73 13.12
CA SER A 81 -3.67 19.81 13.58
C SER A 81 -4.51 19.25 12.43
N SER A 82 -4.87 20.05 11.44
CA SER A 82 -5.59 19.57 10.26
C SER A 82 -4.71 18.65 9.41
N LEU A 83 -3.41 18.96 9.29
CA LEU A 83 -2.44 18.11 8.59
C LEU A 83 -2.30 16.75 9.29
N TYR A 84 -2.23 16.73 10.62
CA TYR A 84 -2.19 15.48 11.38
C TYR A 84 -3.41 14.61 11.07
N VAL A 85 -4.62 15.18 11.19
CA VAL A 85 -5.88 14.45 10.92
C VAL A 85 -5.95 13.95 9.48
N ALA A 86 -5.53 14.76 8.50
CA ALA A 86 -5.53 14.36 7.10
C ALA A 86 -4.51 13.24 6.80
N LEU A 87 -3.35 13.27 7.44
CA LEU A 87 -2.34 12.19 7.34
C LEU A 87 -2.82 10.90 8.00
N ASP A 88 -3.49 11.00 9.15
CA ASP A 88 -4.07 9.88 9.87
C ASP A 88 -5.15 9.18 9.04
N LYS A 89 -6.10 9.93 8.47
CA LYS A 89 -7.08 9.39 7.52
C LYS A 89 -6.43 8.66 6.34
N ARG A 90 -5.35 9.23 5.78
CA ARG A 90 -4.64 8.60 4.66
C ARG A 90 -3.85 7.37 5.11
N HIS A 91 -3.35 7.36 6.34
CA HIS A 91 -2.72 6.18 6.92
C HIS A 91 -3.72 5.02 6.95
N GLU A 92 -4.88 5.22 7.59
CA GLU A 92 -5.93 4.20 7.70
C GLU A 92 -6.40 3.72 6.33
N PHE A 93 -6.68 4.64 5.41
CA PHE A 93 -7.02 4.30 4.03
C PHE A 93 -5.97 3.39 3.38
N LEU A 94 -4.67 3.66 3.55
CA LEU A 94 -3.61 2.84 2.97
C LEU A 94 -3.47 1.46 3.64
N LYS A 95 -3.85 1.33 4.92
CA LYS A 95 -3.97 0.02 5.60
C LYS A 95 -5.12 -0.79 5.00
N GLU A 96 -6.29 -0.18 4.85
CA GLU A 96 -7.45 -0.81 4.20
C GLU A 96 -7.12 -1.24 2.77
N VAL A 97 -6.41 -0.40 2.01
CA VAL A 97 -5.95 -0.76 0.67
C VAL A 97 -5.06 -1.98 0.72
N GLN A 98 -4.04 -2.01 1.58
CA GLN A 98 -3.15 -3.17 1.72
C GLN A 98 -3.93 -4.45 2.02
N ASP A 99 -4.88 -4.39 2.95
CA ASP A 99 -5.69 -5.54 3.34
C ASP A 99 -6.60 -6.01 2.18
N SER A 100 -7.10 -5.08 1.36
CA SER A 100 -7.95 -5.38 0.20
C SER A 100 -7.18 -5.95 -1.01
N VAL A 101 -5.95 -5.48 -1.25
CA VAL A 101 -5.15 -5.96 -2.38
C VAL A 101 -4.53 -7.33 -2.10
N GLY A 102 -4.32 -7.64 -0.83
CA GLY A 102 -3.67 -8.87 -0.38
C GLY A 102 -2.15 -8.72 -0.33
N LYS A 103 -1.50 -9.50 0.54
CA LYS A 103 -0.05 -9.54 0.67
C LYS A 103 0.52 -10.41 -0.45
N GLY A 104 1.10 -9.79 -1.47
CA GLY A 104 1.92 -10.46 -2.48
C GLY A 104 1.19 -11.58 -3.22
N ALA A 105 0.67 -11.27 -4.40
CA ALA A 105 0.60 -12.25 -5.48
C ALA A 105 0.04 -13.65 -5.12
N MET A 106 -1.11 -13.75 -4.45
CA MET A 106 -2.03 -14.83 -4.82
C MET A 106 -2.65 -14.43 -6.16
N TYR A 107 -1.83 -14.51 -7.21
CA TYR A 107 -2.38 -14.90 -8.50
C TYR A 107 -3.16 -16.17 -8.18
N LYS A 108 -4.47 -16.18 -8.48
CA LYS A 108 -5.19 -17.44 -8.48
C LYS A 108 -4.33 -18.38 -9.32
N ASP A 109 -3.71 -19.36 -8.68
CA ASP A 109 -3.34 -20.56 -9.41
C ASP A 109 -4.63 -20.95 -10.09
N VAL A 110 -4.64 -20.84 -11.43
CA VAL A 110 -5.73 -21.42 -12.20
C VAL A 110 -5.72 -22.87 -11.74
N ASP A 111 -6.81 -23.31 -11.13
CA ASP A 111 -7.00 -24.70 -10.71
C ASP A 111 -6.72 -25.60 -11.92
N ASP A 112 -5.47 -26.06 -12.03
CA ASP A 112 -5.04 -27.11 -12.97
C ASP A 112 -5.24 -28.50 -12.32
N ASP A 113 -6.08 -28.58 -11.27
CA ASP A 113 -6.56 -29.82 -10.69
C ASP A 113 -8.00 -30.11 -11.10
N ALA A 114 -8.27 -30.06 -12.41
CA ALA A 114 -9.32 -30.86 -13.02
C ALA A 114 -8.69 -32.14 -13.62
N PHE A 115 -8.19 -33.01 -12.74
CA PHE A 115 -8.03 -34.43 -13.06
C PHE A 115 -9.38 -35.12 -12.81
N ASP A 116 -10.14 -35.30 -13.89
CA ASP A 116 -11.07 -36.43 -14.06
C ASP A 116 -11.02 -36.90 -15.53
#